data_AF-A0A1F7J4J5-F1
#
_entry.id   AF-A0A1F7J4J5-F1
#
_cell.length_a   1.000
_cell.length_b   1.000
_cell.length_c   1.000
_cell.angle_alpha   90.00
_cell.angle_beta   90.00
_cell.angle_gamma   90.00
#
_symmetry.space_group_name_H-M   'P 1'
#
loop_
_entity.id
_entity.type
_entity.pdbx_description
1 polymer ?
#
loop_
_entity_poly.entity_id
_entity_poly.type
_entity_poly.pdbx_seq_one_letter_code
_entity_poly.pdbx_strand_id
1 'polypeptide(L)'
;MVKKANSTNYFESIGKRKEAVARIRLYAVKSKEGVTVGGVKIKQGEIFVNKKPITSVFPSKAQKVLYLRPLKLVNAEEKFAISALIKGGGQTGQLGAFIHGLSRALEKTDKETLRPILKKANLLTRDARIKERRKVGTGGKARRKKQSPKR
;
A
#
# COMPACT_ATOMS: atom_id res chain seq x y z
N MET A 1 26.78 8.48 -22.69
CA MET A 1 27.19 8.12 -21.30
C MET A 1 26.04 7.42 -20.59
N VAL A 2 26.10 6.10 -20.45
CA VAL A 2 25.10 5.33 -19.68
C VAL A 2 25.47 5.45 -18.20
N LYS A 3 24.65 6.16 -17.41
CA LYS A 3 24.86 6.26 -15.95
C LYS A 3 24.80 4.84 -15.35
N LYS A 4 25.91 4.38 -14.74
CA LYS A 4 25.96 3.15 -13.94
C LYS A 4 24.83 3.19 -12.91
N ALA A 5 23.96 2.18 -12.92
CA ALA A 5 22.93 2.03 -11.91
C ALA A 5 23.59 1.53 -10.62
N ASN A 6 23.62 2.36 -9.57
CA ASN A 6 23.98 1.90 -8.23
C ASN A 6 22.92 0.89 -7.77
N SER A 7 23.28 -0.38 -7.67
CA SER A 7 22.39 -1.47 -7.24
C SER A 7 22.21 -1.43 -5.72
N THR A 8 21.37 -0.52 -5.23
CA THR A 8 20.91 -0.56 -3.83
C THR A 8 19.98 -1.75 -3.61
N ASN A 9 20.29 -2.61 -2.63
CA ASN A 9 19.43 -3.71 -2.23
C ASN A 9 18.12 -3.18 -1.63
N TYR A 10 16.99 -3.65 -2.15
CA TYR A 10 15.66 -3.34 -1.65
C TYR A 10 14.76 -4.56 -1.66
N PHE A 11 13.80 -4.60 -0.76
CA PHE A 11 12.72 -5.58 -0.78
C PHE A 11 11.54 -5.00 -1.55
N GLU A 12 11.11 -5.69 -2.59
CA GLU A 12 9.97 -5.27 -3.38
C GLU A 12 8.72 -6.10 -3.12
N SER A 13 7.56 -5.46 -3.17
CA SER A 13 6.28 -6.14 -3.04
C SER A 13 5.20 -5.42 -3.84
N ILE A 14 4.09 -6.14 -4.04
CA ILE A 14 2.89 -5.61 -4.69
C ILE A 14 1.70 -5.76 -3.75
N GLY A 15 0.97 -4.66 -3.60
CA GLY A 15 -0.34 -4.62 -2.95
C GLY A 15 -1.44 -4.24 -3.95
N LYS A 16 -2.63 -4.82 -3.77
CA LYS A 16 -3.80 -4.55 -4.63
C LYS A 16 -5.06 -4.40 -3.78
N ARG A 17 -5.93 -3.45 -4.13
CA ARG A 17 -7.26 -3.31 -3.53
C ARG A 17 -8.20 -2.65 -4.52
N LYS A 18 -9.36 -3.28 -4.77
CA LYS A 18 -10.28 -2.89 -5.85
C LYS A 18 -9.49 -2.76 -7.16
N GLU A 19 -9.43 -1.57 -7.73
CA GLU A 19 -8.70 -1.24 -8.96
C GLU A 19 -7.30 -0.68 -8.71
N ALA A 20 -6.94 -0.37 -7.46
CA ALA A 20 -5.66 0.22 -7.12
C ALA A 20 -4.56 -0.85 -7.03
N VAL A 21 -3.40 -0.53 -7.59
CA VAL A 21 -2.18 -1.34 -7.53
C VAL A 21 -1.05 -0.47 -6.96
N ALA A 22 -0.40 -0.98 -5.91
CA ALA A 22 0.75 -0.36 -5.25
C ALA A 22 1.97 -1.25 -5.44
N ARG A 23 3.04 -0.71 -6.04
CA ARG A 23 4.37 -1.30 -6.06
C ARG A 23 5.21 -0.62 -4.99
N ILE A 24 5.73 -1.38 -4.05
CA ILE A 24 6.45 -0.84 -2.90
C ILE A 24 7.86 -1.37 -2.91
N ARG A 25 8.81 -0.47 -2.65
CA ARG A 25 10.22 -0.77 -2.44
C ARG A 25 10.59 -0.32 -1.04
N LEU A 26 11.09 -1.25 -0.26
CA LEU A 26 11.51 -1.07 1.11
C LEU A 26 13.03 -1.15 1.15
N TYR A 27 13.68 -0.07 1.58
CA TYR A 27 15.13 0.03 1.66
C TYR A 27 15.55 -0.07 3.13
N ALA A 28 16.43 -1.02 3.42
CA ALA A 28 17.14 -1.08 4.69
C ALA A 28 18.38 -0.20 4.58
N VAL A 29 18.26 1.05 5.06
CA VAL A 29 19.35 2.02 4.98
C VAL A 29 20.18 1.92 6.27
N LYS A 30 21.47 1.62 6.16
CA LYS A 30 22.39 1.52 7.30
C LYS A 30 23.02 2.86 7.70
N SER A 31 22.94 3.86 6.82
CA SER A 31 23.66 5.14 6.94
C SER A 31 22.69 6.32 6.89
N LYS A 32 22.98 7.40 7.62
CA LYS A 32 22.20 8.67 7.58
C LYS A 32 22.13 9.33 6.19
N GLU A 33 22.90 8.82 5.22
CA GLU A 33 23.05 9.37 3.88
C GLU A 33 21.81 9.22 2.99
N GLY A 34 20.85 8.35 3.35
CA GLY A 34 19.59 8.17 2.62
C GLY A 34 19.77 7.56 1.23
N VAL A 35 18.66 7.17 0.59
CA VAL A 35 18.68 6.55 -0.75
C VAL A 35 17.97 7.46 -1.74
N THR A 36 18.59 7.70 -2.89
CA THR A 36 17.96 8.49 -3.96
C THR A 36 17.19 7.57 -4.90
N VAL A 37 15.86 7.72 -4.93
CA VAL A 37 14.97 6.91 -5.76
C VAL A 37 14.17 7.84 -6.67
N GLY A 38 14.39 7.75 -7.99
CA GLY A 38 13.58 8.47 -8.98
C GLY A 38 13.65 10.00 -8.88
N GLY A 39 14.79 10.54 -8.42
CA GLY A 39 15.06 11.97 -8.27
C GLY A 39 14.74 12.53 -6.88
N VAL A 40 14.29 11.70 -5.93
CA VAL A 40 13.99 12.11 -4.55
C VAL A 40 14.90 11.36 -3.58
N LYS A 41 15.51 12.10 -2.66
CA LYS A 41 16.32 11.54 -1.56
C LYS A 41 15.39 11.17 -0.41
N ILE A 42 15.38 9.89 -0.05
CA ILE A 42 14.53 9.32 1.01
C ILE A 42 15.43 8.95 2.19
N LYS A 43 15.12 9.49 3.36
CA LYS A 43 15.81 9.15 4.60
C LYS A 43 15.12 7.99 5.33
N GLN A 44 15.78 7.49 6.35
CA GLN A 44 15.23 6.48 7.25
C GLN A 44 13.94 6.99 7.90
N GLY A 45 12.89 6.16 7.94
CA GLY A 45 11.58 6.51 8.50
C GLY A 45 10.69 7.36 7.57
N GLU A 46 11.20 7.83 6.43
CA GLU A 46 10.40 8.59 5.48
C GLU A 46 9.65 7.68 4.50
N ILE A 47 8.41 8.07 4.20
CA ILE A 47 7.53 7.37 3.29
C ILE A 47 7.14 8.30 2.14
N PHE A 48 7.49 7.90 0.93
CA PHE A 48 7.14 8.60 -0.30
C PHE A 48 6.19 7.78 -1.17
N VAL A 49 5.17 8.45 -1.69
CA VAL A 49 4.18 7.89 -2.62
C VAL A 49 4.17 8.75 -3.88
N ASN A 50 4.45 8.15 -5.05
CA ASN A 50 4.48 8.86 -6.34
C ASN A 50 5.35 10.13 -6.32
N LYS A 51 6.55 10.03 -5.70
CA LYS A 51 7.52 11.13 -5.51
C LYS A 51 7.05 12.27 -4.59
N LYS A 52 5.92 12.13 -3.91
CA LYS A 52 5.40 13.08 -2.93
C LYS A 52 5.47 12.47 -1.53
N PRO A 53 5.61 13.29 -0.47
CA PRO A 53 5.55 12.78 0.91
C PRO A 53 4.15 12.20 1.18
N ILE A 54 4.08 11.12 1.97
CA ILE A 54 2.81 10.43 2.24
C ILE A 54 1.74 11.33 2.87
N THR A 55 2.17 12.33 3.66
CA THR A 55 1.29 13.32 4.31
C THR A 55 0.56 14.21 3.33
N SER A 56 1.15 14.51 2.17
CA SER A 56 0.52 15.28 1.10
C SER A 56 -0.50 14.45 0.31
N VAL A 57 -0.25 13.15 0.16
CA VAL A 57 -1.15 12.24 -0.58
C VAL A 57 -2.34 11.80 0.26
N PHE A 58 -2.13 11.54 1.55
CA PHE A 58 -3.14 11.11 2.51
C PHE A 58 -3.20 12.08 3.70
N PRO A 59 -3.94 13.21 3.57
CA PRO A 59 -3.94 14.26 4.59
C PRO A 59 -4.74 13.91 5.86
N SER A 60 -5.66 12.93 5.79
CA SER A 60 -6.56 12.63 6.90
C SER A 60 -5.85 11.90 8.05
N LYS A 61 -6.11 12.33 9.29
CA LYS A 61 -5.59 11.68 10.52
C LYS A 61 -5.97 10.20 10.61
N ALA A 62 -7.18 9.84 10.18
CA ALA A 62 -7.62 8.44 10.15
C ALA A 62 -6.78 7.60 9.19
N GLN A 63 -6.42 8.16 8.02
CA GLN A 63 -5.56 7.50 7.05
C GLN A 63 -4.14 7.35 7.59
N LYS A 64 -3.64 8.35 8.34
CA LYS A 64 -2.34 8.31 9.03
C LYS A 64 -2.20 7.12 9.97
N VAL A 65 -3.21 6.89 10.80
CA VAL A 65 -3.22 5.72 11.70
C VAL A 65 -3.18 4.41 10.90
N LEU A 66 -3.93 4.33 9.79
CA LEU A 66 -4.04 3.12 8.99
C LEU A 66 -2.74 2.74 8.27
N TYR A 67 -2.03 3.69 7.63
CA TYR A 67 -0.79 3.35 6.93
C TYR A 67 0.39 3.10 7.87
N LEU A 68 0.39 3.67 9.08
CA LEU A 68 1.41 3.42 10.10
C LEU A 68 1.20 2.09 10.84
N ARG A 69 -0.03 1.59 10.91
CA ARG A 69 -0.39 0.33 11.58
C ARG A 69 0.59 -0.84 11.34
N PRO A 70 0.96 -1.21 10.09
CA PRO A 70 1.91 -2.30 9.86
C PRO A 70 3.31 -2.04 10.44
N LEU A 71 3.78 -0.79 10.45
CA LEU A 71 5.08 -0.41 11.00
C LEU A 71 5.08 -0.41 12.53
N LYS A 72 3.98 0.07 13.13
CA LYS A 72 3.77 0.03 14.59
C LYS A 72 3.74 -1.39 15.13
N LEU A 73 3.05 -2.30 14.45
CA LEU A 73 2.97 -3.70 14.86
C LEU A 73 4.33 -4.40 14.91
N VAL A 74 5.28 -3.96 14.09
CA VAL A 74 6.61 -4.56 13.97
C VAL A 74 7.68 -3.71 14.70
N ASN A 75 7.29 -2.59 15.34
CA ASN A 75 8.21 -1.63 15.95
C ASN A 75 9.35 -1.21 14.98
N ALA A 76 8.96 -0.89 13.74
CA ALA A 76 9.87 -0.61 12.64
C ALA A 76 9.60 0.73 11.94
N GLU A 77 8.96 1.68 12.64
CA GLU A 77 8.60 3.00 12.08
C GLU A 77 9.82 3.75 11.54
N GLU A 78 10.92 3.73 12.28
CA GLU A 78 12.12 4.49 11.94
C GLU A 78 13.19 3.64 11.26
N LYS A 79 12.94 2.36 10.95
CA LYS A 79 14.00 1.45 10.44
C LYS A 79 14.17 1.49 8.93
N PHE A 80 13.13 1.83 8.19
CA PHE A 80 13.10 1.66 6.73
C PHE A 80 12.84 2.97 6.01
N ALA A 81 13.47 3.13 4.85
CA ALA A 81 13.08 4.14 3.87
C ALA A 81 12.10 3.49 2.87
N ILE A 82 10.94 4.10 2.64
CA ILE A 82 9.86 3.48 1.86
C ILE A 82 9.55 4.34 0.63
N SER A 83 9.61 3.71 -0.55
CA SER A 83 9.18 4.30 -1.81
C SER A 83 8.06 3.48 -2.41
N ALA A 84 6.92 4.14 -2.70
CA ALA A 84 5.77 3.50 -3.31
C ALA A 84 5.35 4.19 -4.61
N LEU A 85 5.01 3.38 -5.60
CA LEU A 85 4.34 3.81 -6.82
C LEU A 85 2.94 3.21 -6.83
N ILE A 86 1.93 4.08 -6.82
CA ILE A 86 0.52 3.68 -6.74
C ILE A 86 -0.23 4.23 -7.94
N LYS A 87 -0.99 3.36 -8.61
CA LYS A 87 -1.83 3.71 -9.75
C LYS A 87 -3.22 3.07 -9.63
N GLY A 88 -4.23 3.75 -10.17
CA GLY A 88 -5.61 3.27 -10.23
C GLY A 88 -6.42 3.50 -8.94
N GLY A 89 -7.74 3.29 -9.05
CA GLY A 89 -8.70 3.44 -7.96
C GLY A 89 -8.82 4.86 -7.37
N GLY A 90 -9.48 4.98 -6.23
CA GLY A 90 -9.55 6.21 -5.42
C GLY A 90 -8.71 6.13 -4.14
N GLN A 91 -8.67 7.21 -3.36
CA GLN A 91 -7.80 7.34 -2.18
C GLN A 91 -7.89 6.17 -1.20
N THR A 92 -9.11 5.70 -0.88
CA THR A 92 -9.32 4.57 0.05
C THR A 92 -8.86 3.23 -0.52
N GLY A 93 -8.98 3.04 -1.84
CA GLY A 93 -8.45 1.89 -2.55
C GLY A 93 -6.92 1.90 -2.54
N GLN A 94 -6.33 3.06 -2.87
CA GLN A 94 -4.89 3.28 -2.88
C GLN A 94 -4.26 3.05 -1.51
N LEU A 95 -4.86 3.59 -0.44
CA LEU A 95 -4.40 3.39 0.93
C LEU A 95 -4.37 1.91 1.31
N GLY A 96 -5.45 1.17 1.04
CA GLY A 96 -5.48 -0.26 1.38
C GLY A 96 -4.55 -1.10 0.49
N ALA A 97 -4.33 -0.71 -0.76
CA ALA A 97 -3.31 -1.33 -1.61
C ALA A 97 -1.90 -1.06 -1.05
N PHE A 98 -1.64 0.15 -0.58
CA PHE A 98 -0.37 0.52 0.07
C PHE A 98 -0.12 -0.33 1.34
N ILE A 99 -1.10 -0.41 2.24
CA ILE A 99 -0.99 -1.20 3.48
C ILE A 99 -0.68 -2.66 3.17
N HIS A 100 -1.43 -3.27 2.25
CA HIS A 100 -1.24 -4.67 1.89
C HIS A 100 0.14 -4.93 1.26
N GLY A 101 0.60 -4.02 0.38
CA GLY A 101 1.93 -4.10 -0.18
C GLY A 101 3.01 -3.95 0.91
N LEU A 102 2.84 -3.00 1.82
CA LEU A 102 3.84 -2.68 2.84
C LEU A 102 4.02 -3.87 3.78
N SER A 103 2.93 -4.49 4.21
CA SER A 103 2.98 -5.72 5.02
C SER A 103 3.67 -6.87 4.31
N ARG A 104 3.47 -7.01 2.99
CA ARG A 104 4.19 -8.01 2.18
C ARG A 104 5.68 -7.70 2.00
N ALA A 105 6.06 -6.42 1.98
CA ALA A 105 7.46 -6.03 1.92
C ALA A 105 8.16 -6.32 3.25
N LEU A 106 7.51 -6.02 4.38
CA LEU A 106 8.00 -6.34 5.72
C LEU A 106 8.12 -7.85 5.93
N GLU A 107 7.15 -8.64 5.47
CA GLU A 107 7.24 -10.11 5.55
C GLU A 107 8.48 -10.66 4.84
N LYS A 108 8.96 -10.00 3.79
CA LYS A 108 10.17 -10.41 3.08
C LYS A 108 11.47 -10.11 3.81
N THR A 109 11.47 -9.23 4.82
CA THR A 109 12.68 -8.94 5.60
C THR A 109 12.96 -10.08 6.56
N ASP A 110 11.99 -10.42 7.41
CA ASP A 110 12.11 -11.44 8.45
C ASP A 110 10.86 -12.32 8.47
N LYS A 111 10.83 -13.29 7.56
CA LYS A 111 9.62 -14.10 7.29
C LYS A 111 9.14 -14.90 8.49
N GLU A 112 10.05 -15.44 9.29
CA GLU A 112 9.72 -16.36 10.39
C GLU A 112 9.05 -15.64 11.56
N THR A 113 9.56 -14.47 11.92
CA THR A 113 9.08 -13.70 13.07
C THR A 113 7.90 -12.79 12.72
N LEU A 114 7.90 -12.17 11.53
CA LEU A 114 6.91 -11.15 11.18
C LEU A 114 5.63 -11.71 10.57
N ARG A 115 5.70 -12.82 9.84
CA ARG A 115 4.52 -13.46 9.25
C ARG A 115 3.43 -13.79 10.28
N PRO A 116 3.70 -14.43 11.44
CA PRO A 116 2.65 -14.74 12.40
C PRO A 116 1.98 -13.49 12.98
N ILE A 117 2.76 -12.43 13.26
CA ILE A 117 2.25 -11.16 13.79
C ILE A 117 1.34 -10.47 12.77
N LEU A 118 1.81 -10.33 11.53
CA LEU A 118 1.08 -9.67 10.45
C LEU A 118 -0.16 -10.48 10.01
N LYS A 119 -0.11 -11.81 10.08
CA LYS A 119 -1.24 -12.69 9.80
C LYS A 119 -2.32 -12.55 10.88
N LYS A 120 -1.96 -12.55 12.17
CA LYS A 120 -2.89 -12.30 13.29
C LYS A 120 -3.59 -10.95 13.16
N ALA A 121 -2.86 -9.93 12.67
CA ALA A 121 -3.41 -8.59 12.43
C ALA A 121 -4.24 -8.46 11.13
N ASN A 122 -4.43 -9.54 10.35
CA ASN A 122 -5.15 -9.56 9.07
C ASN A 122 -4.60 -8.60 7.99
N LEU A 123 -3.29 -8.33 8.00
CA LEU A 123 -2.66 -7.40 7.06
C LEU A 123 -2.16 -8.08 5.77
N LEU A 124 -1.91 -9.39 5.83
CA LEU A 124 -1.47 -10.20 4.69
C LEU A 124 -2.62 -10.64 3.78
N THR A 125 -3.87 -10.57 4.25
CA THR A 125 -5.03 -10.97 3.47
C THR A 125 -5.48 -9.82 2.58
N ARG A 126 -5.57 -10.06 1.27
CA ARG A 126 -6.14 -9.08 0.34
C ARG A 126 -7.66 -9.00 0.56
N ASP A 127 -8.19 -7.79 0.72
CA ASP A 127 -9.64 -7.56 0.62
C ASP A 127 -10.09 -7.82 -0.82
N ALA A 128 -10.79 -8.94 -1.03
CA ALA A 128 -11.21 -9.39 -2.35
C ALA A 128 -12.46 -8.66 -2.87
N ARG A 129 -13.15 -7.85 -2.05
CA ARG A 129 -14.41 -7.19 -2.41
C ARG A 129 -14.21 -6.21 -3.56
N ILE A 130 -15.00 -6.39 -4.61
CA ILE A 130 -15.05 -5.55 -5.81
C ILE A 130 -16.52 -5.15 -6.05
N LYS A 131 -16.75 -4.05 -6.75
CA LYS A 131 -18.11 -3.61 -7.11
C LYS A 131 -18.77 -4.67 -7.98
N GLU A 132 -19.92 -5.18 -7.55
CA GLU A 132 -20.71 -6.10 -8.37
C GLU A 132 -21.20 -5.38 -9.64
N ARG A 133 -21.12 -6.06 -10.78
CA ARG A 133 -21.60 -5.56 -12.07
C ARG A 133 -23.12 -5.28 -12.00
N ARG A 134 -23.60 -4.27 -12.72
CA ARG A 134 -25.04 -4.07 -12.94
C ARG A 134 -25.60 -5.21 -13.81
N LYS A 135 -26.56 -5.96 -13.29
CA LYS A 135 -27.26 -7.04 -14.02
C LYS A 135 -28.40 -6.45 -14.87
N VAL A 136 -28.76 -7.13 -15.95
CA VAL A 136 -29.95 -6.79 -16.74
C VAL A 136 -31.21 -7.04 -15.91
N GLY A 137 -32.28 -6.27 -16.17
CA GLY A 137 -33.54 -6.38 -15.41
C GLY A 137 -33.55 -5.72 -14.02
N THR A 138 -32.40 -5.25 -13.51
CA THR A 138 -32.37 -4.55 -12.21
C THR A 138 -32.74 -3.06 -12.33
N GLY A 139 -33.24 -2.48 -11.24
CA GLY A 139 -33.61 -1.06 -11.10
C GLY A 139 -32.42 -0.12 -11.03
N GLY A 140 -31.45 -0.27 -11.92
CA GLY A 140 -30.33 0.66 -12.08
C GLY A 140 -29.06 0.36 -11.27
N LYS A 141 -29.10 -0.60 -10.32
CA LYS A 141 -27.93 -1.03 -9.52
C LYS A 141 -27.84 -2.56 -9.48
N ALA A 142 -26.71 -3.11 -9.03
CA ALA A 142 -26.44 -4.56 -9.05
C ALA A 142 -27.54 -5.43 -8.41
N ARG A 143 -28.15 -4.98 -7.31
CA ARG A 143 -29.18 -5.73 -6.56
C ARG A 143 -30.52 -5.01 -6.39
N ARG A 144 -30.65 -3.77 -6.91
CA ARG A 144 -31.90 -3.01 -6.77
C ARG A 144 -32.97 -3.65 -7.64
N LYS A 145 -34.09 -4.08 -7.05
CA LYS A 145 -35.25 -4.54 -7.82
C LYS A 145 -36.07 -3.33 -8.30
N LYS A 146 -36.68 -3.44 -9.47
CA LYS A 146 -37.71 -2.48 -9.90
C LYS A 146 -38.96 -2.73 -9.07
N GLN A 147 -39.68 -1.67 -8.69
CA GLN A 147 -40.98 -1.82 -8.06
C GLN A 147 -41.97 -2.33 -9.11
N SER A 148 -42.55 -3.51 -8.90
CA SER A 148 -43.65 -4.01 -9.73
C SER A 148 -44.96 -3.53 -9.12
N PRO A 149 -45.85 -2.89 -9.90
CA PRO A 149 -47.23 -2.74 -9.46
C PRO A 149 -47.84 -4.14 -9.35
N LYS A 150 -48.36 -4.50 -8.17
CA LYS A 150 -49.26 -5.65 -8.02
C LYS A 150 -50.63 -5.15 -8.46
N ARG A 151 -51.20 -5.76 -9.49
CA ARG A 151 -52.60 -5.61 -9.89
C ARG A 151 -53.30 -6.92 -9.61
#